data_AF-A0AA37GPB3-F1
#
_entry.id   AF-A0AA37GPB3-F1
#
_cell.length_a   1.000
_cell.length_b   1.000
_cell.length_c   1.000
_cell.angle_alpha   90.00
_cell.angle_beta   90.00
_cell.angle_gamma   90.00
#
_symmetry.space_group_name_H-M   'P 1'
#
loop_
_entity.id
_entity.type
_entity.pdbx_description
1 polymer ?
#
loop_
_entity_poly.entity_id
_entity_poly.type
_entity_poly.pdbx_seq_one_letter_code
_entity_poly.pdbx_strand_id
1 'polypeptide(L)'
;MADENNTSQPPVDETPISHPPGERKNSLENHLQHRPNRAELVEKGAREAHARRLAQRQDLPPPAPEDLIKEGVLKEDPRSAEDKYAEAIEDEYAKREGGA
;
A
#
# COMPACT_ATOMS: atom_id res chain seq x y z
N MET A 1 31.64 7.59 -38.68
CA MET A 1 30.23 7.95 -38.47
C MET A 1 30.16 8.47 -37.05
N ALA A 2 29.86 9.76 -36.85
CA ALA A 2 29.81 10.38 -35.52
C ALA A 2 28.38 10.87 -35.29
N ASP A 3 27.80 10.39 -34.19
CA ASP A 3 26.38 10.42 -33.88
C ASP A 3 25.81 11.82 -33.62
N GLU A 4 24.60 11.98 -34.13
CA GLU A 4 23.70 13.11 -33.95
C GLU A 4 23.21 13.16 -32.49
N ASN A 5 23.47 14.25 -31.78
CA ASN A 5 22.77 14.50 -30.52
C ASN A 5 22.60 16.00 -30.27
N ASN A 6 21.91 16.70 -31.18
CA ASN A 6 21.43 18.04 -30.92
C ASN A 6 20.05 17.93 -30.24
N THR A 7 20.10 17.74 -28.92
CA THR A 7 18.93 17.67 -28.05
C THR A 7 18.26 19.05 -28.04
N SER A 8 17.27 19.25 -28.91
CA SER A 8 16.35 20.39 -28.88
C SER A 8 15.49 20.33 -27.62
N GLN A 9 16.02 20.88 -26.52
CA GLN A 9 15.23 21.11 -25.31
C GLN A 9 14.08 22.06 -25.64
N PRO A 10 12.82 21.72 -25.29
CA PRO A 10 11.69 22.61 -25.51
C PRO A 10 11.87 23.92 -24.72
N PRO A 11 11.36 25.06 -25.23
CA PRO A 11 11.46 26.34 -24.54
C PRO A 11 10.85 26.22 -23.13
N VAL A 12 11.64 26.56 -22.12
CA VAL A 12 11.22 26.53 -20.72
C VAL A 12 10.23 27.66 -20.49
N ASP A 13 9.04 27.33 -20.00
CA ASP A 13 8.03 28.29 -19.59
C ASP A 13 8.43 28.92 -18.24
N GLU A 14 8.73 30.22 -18.25
CA GLU A 14 9.10 30.99 -17.05
C GLU A 14 7.90 31.62 -16.34
N THR A 15 6.66 31.22 -16.69
CA THR A 15 5.48 31.72 -15.98
C THR A 15 5.53 31.37 -14.48
N PRO A 16 5.25 32.33 -13.59
CA PRO A 16 5.28 32.07 -12.15
C PRO A 16 4.26 31.00 -11.75
N ILE A 17 4.70 30.02 -10.96
CA ILE A 17 3.83 28.95 -10.39
C ILE A 17 2.82 29.53 -9.38
N SER A 18 3.03 30.78 -8.92
CA SER A 18 2.15 31.44 -7.97
C SER A 18 0.81 31.80 -8.62
N HIS A 19 -0.28 31.26 -8.07
CA HIS A 19 -1.62 31.63 -8.47
C HIS A 19 -1.91 33.07 -8.02
N PRO A 20 -2.57 33.89 -8.86
CA PRO A 20 -2.88 35.27 -8.49
C PRO A 20 -3.81 35.31 -7.25
N PRO A 21 -3.57 36.27 -6.33
CA PRO A 21 -4.35 36.39 -5.11
C PRO A 21 -5.82 36.73 -5.43
N GLY A 22 -6.71 35.74 -5.31
CA GLY A 22 -8.15 35.92 -5.53
C GLY A 22 -8.85 34.68 -6.12
N GLU A 23 -8.16 33.89 -6.93
CA GLU A 23 -8.76 32.76 -7.65
C GLU A 23 -9.26 31.64 -6.72
N ARG A 24 -8.54 31.38 -5.63
CA ARG A 24 -8.94 30.34 -4.65
C ARG A 24 -10.28 30.64 -3.97
N LYS A 25 -10.64 31.93 -3.83
CA LYS A 25 -11.87 32.34 -3.16
C LYS A 25 -13.10 32.04 -4.02
N ASN A 26 -12.98 32.25 -5.34
CA ASN A 26 -14.06 31.97 -6.29
C ASN A 26 -14.29 30.46 -6.47
N SER A 27 -13.23 29.64 -6.35
CA SER A 27 -13.32 28.18 -6.45
C SER A 27 -14.13 27.55 -5.30
N LEU A 28 -13.90 28.00 -4.06
CA LEU A 28 -14.62 27.48 -2.90
C LEU A 28 -16.13 27.78 -2.97
N GLU A 29 -16.49 29.02 -3.31
CA GLU A 29 -17.89 29.43 -3.46
C GLU A 29 -18.62 28.60 -4.52
N ASN A 30 -17.98 28.40 -5.68
CA ASN A 30 -18.52 27.55 -6.73
C ASN A 30 -18.71 26.10 -6.26
N HIS A 31 -17.75 25.55 -5.50
CA HIS A 31 -17.86 24.20 -4.95
C HIS A 31 -18.97 24.06 -3.89
N LEU A 32 -19.23 25.12 -3.12
CA LEU A 32 -20.32 25.14 -2.14
C LEU A 32 -21.70 25.20 -2.81
N GLN A 33 -21.84 25.91 -3.94
CA GLN A 33 -23.08 25.96 -4.72
C GLN A 33 -23.50 24.60 -5.27
N HIS A 34 -22.54 23.76 -5.66
CA HIS A 34 -22.80 22.43 -6.23
C HIS A 34 -22.63 21.30 -5.20
N ARG A 35 -22.52 21.64 -3.91
CA ARG A 35 -22.27 20.65 -2.87
C ARG A 35 -23.51 19.78 -2.68
N PRO A 36 -23.39 18.44 -2.83
CA PRO A 36 -24.50 17.53 -2.55
C PRO A 36 -24.89 17.60 -1.07
N ASN A 37 -26.18 17.45 -0.79
CA ASN A 37 -26.67 17.46 0.57
C ASN A 37 -26.31 16.15 1.31
N ARG A 38 -26.46 16.12 2.64
CA ARG A 38 -26.10 14.93 3.43
C ARG A 38 -26.89 13.69 3.02
N ALA A 39 -28.17 13.83 2.67
CA ALA A 39 -29.02 12.71 2.27
C ALA A 39 -28.55 12.10 0.94
N GLU A 40 -28.21 12.93 -0.05
CA GLU A 40 -27.68 12.50 -1.34
C GLU A 40 -26.32 11.80 -1.21
N LEU A 41 -25.46 12.26 -0.29
CA LEU A 41 -24.18 11.58 0.00
C LEU A 41 -24.35 10.22 0.66
N VAL A 42 -25.40 10.05 1.46
CA VAL A 42 -25.75 8.77 2.10
C VAL A 42 -26.35 7.82 1.07
N GLU A 43 -27.28 8.30 0.25
CA GLU A 43 -27.90 7.54 -0.85
C GLU A 43 -26.89 7.06 -1.89
N LYS A 44 -25.92 7.91 -2.27
CA LYS A 44 -24.78 7.53 -3.13
C LYS A 44 -23.77 6.61 -2.44
N GLY A 45 -24.02 6.20 -1.20
CA GLY A 45 -23.23 5.21 -0.47
C GLY A 45 -21.88 5.71 0.02
N ALA A 46 -21.49 6.96 -0.21
CA ALA A 46 -20.15 7.44 0.12
C ALA A 46 -19.84 7.38 1.64
N ARG A 47 -20.86 7.63 2.48
CA ARG A 47 -20.72 7.60 3.94
C ARG A 47 -21.15 6.28 4.56
N GLU A 48 -22.14 5.63 3.95
CA GLU A 48 -22.71 4.39 4.44
C GLU A 48 -21.90 3.15 4.01
N ALA A 49 -21.25 3.16 2.83
CA ALA A 49 -20.43 2.04 2.38
C ALA A 49 -19.17 1.84 3.24
N HIS A 50 -18.56 2.91 3.76
CA HIS A 50 -17.43 2.80 4.68
C HIS A 50 -17.87 2.17 6.02
N ALA A 51 -18.98 2.64 6.57
CA ALA A 51 -19.54 2.11 7.82
C ALA A 51 -20.02 0.66 7.67
N ARG A 52 -20.72 0.34 6.58
CA ARG A 52 -21.19 -1.02 6.26
C ARG A 52 -20.03 -1.97 5.99
N ARG A 53 -18.97 -1.54 5.28
CA ARG A 53 -17.78 -2.38 5.06
C ARG A 53 -17.09 -2.72 6.37
N LEU A 54 -16.98 -1.78 7.31
CA LEU A 54 -16.41 -2.04 8.62
C LEU A 54 -17.30 -2.97 9.46
N ALA A 55 -18.62 -2.76 9.46
CA ALA A 55 -19.58 -3.60 10.17
C ALA A 55 -19.76 -5.00 9.56
N GLN A 56 -19.50 -5.15 8.25
CA GLN A 56 -19.61 -6.41 7.52
C GLN A 56 -18.28 -7.18 7.47
N ARG A 57 -17.20 -6.65 8.06
CA ARG A 57 -16.02 -7.48 8.35
C ARG A 57 -16.48 -8.53 9.35
N GLN A 58 -16.63 -9.75 8.87
CA GLN A 58 -16.68 -10.89 9.75
C GLN A 58 -15.33 -10.93 10.47
N ASP A 59 -15.34 -10.97 11.80
CA ASP A 59 -14.16 -11.19 12.63
C ASP A 59 -13.71 -12.65 12.48
N LEU A 60 -13.33 -13.04 11.27
CA LEU A 60 -12.66 -14.31 11.07
C LEU A 60 -11.24 -14.17 11.62
N PRO A 61 -10.76 -15.15 12.38
CA PRO A 61 -9.35 -15.22 12.69
C PRO A 61 -8.56 -15.23 11.37
N PRO A 62 -7.39 -14.58 11.33
CA PRO A 62 -6.51 -14.68 10.17
C PRO A 62 -6.23 -16.16 9.87
N PRO A 63 -6.08 -16.55 8.59
CA PRO A 63 -5.80 -17.93 8.22
C PRO A 63 -4.52 -18.41 8.89
N ALA A 64 -4.50 -19.68 9.27
CA ALA A 64 -3.34 -20.27 9.93
C ALA A 64 -2.14 -20.30 8.95
N PRO A 65 -0.90 -20.13 9.43
CA PRO A 65 0.28 -20.12 8.58
C PRO A 65 0.44 -21.41 7.78
N GLU A 66 0.00 -22.56 8.31
CA GLU A 66 0.04 -23.87 7.66
C GLU A 66 -0.83 -23.93 6.40
N ASP A 67 -2.00 -23.28 6.44
CA ASP A 67 -2.90 -23.18 5.29
C ASP A 67 -2.25 -22.35 4.18
N LEU A 68 -1.57 -21.26 4.55
CA LEU A 68 -0.86 -20.41 3.60
C LEU A 68 0.35 -21.10 2.97
N ILE A 69 0.99 -22.03 3.70
CA ILE A 69 2.08 -22.86 3.17
C ILE A 69 1.55 -23.87 2.16
N LYS A 70 0.42 -24.51 2.46
CA LYS A 70 -0.24 -25.48 1.58
C LYS A 70 -0.73 -24.84 0.27
N GLU A 71 -1.27 -23.63 0.36
CA GLU A 71 -1.70 -22.84 -0.81
C GLU A 71 -0.52 -22.23 -1.60
N GLY A 72 0.72 -22.42 -1.13
CA GLY A 72 1.94 -21.92 -1.79
C GLY A 72 2.13 -20.41 -1.70
N VAL A 73 1.31 -19.71 -0.92
CA VAL A 73 1.41 -18.27 -0.65
C VAL A 73 2.62 -18.00 0.25
N LEU A 74 2.84 -18.88 1.23
CA LEU A 74 3.93 -18.81 2.17
C LEU A 74 4.90 -19.97 1.91
N LYS A 75 6.20 -19.72 1.96
CA LYS A 75 7.20 -20.78 1.76
C LYS A 75 7.35 -21.65 3.01
N GLU A 76 7.42 -21.01 4.17
CA GLU A 76 7.64 -21.64 5.47
C GLU A 76 7.00 -20.78 6.56
N ASP A 77 6.68 -21.36 7.72
CA ASP A 77 6.06 -20.62 8.82
C ASP A 77 7.01 -19.54 9.34
N PRO A 78 6.65 -18.24 9.32
CA PRO A 78 7.46 -17.16 9.86
C PRO A 78 7.66 -17.25 11.38
N ARG A 79 6.84 -18.04 12.10
CA ARG A 79 6.99 -18.26 13.54
C ARG A 79 8.09 -19.26 13.90
N SER A 80 8.50 -20.08 12.93
CA SER A 80 9.51 -21.15 13.08
C SER A 80 10.96 -20.64 12.94
N ALA A 81 11.18 -19.33 12.82
CA ALA A 81 12.52 -18.77 12.67
C ALA A 81 13.46 -19.17 13.82
N GLU A 82 12.98 -19.11 15.07
CA GLU A 82 13.77 -19.45 16.26
C GLU A 82 14.13 -20.95 16.31
N ASP A 83 13.18 -21.81 15.96
CA ASP A 83 13.38 -23.27 15.95
C ASP A 83 14.43 -23.68 14.92
N LYS A 84 14.45 -23.03 13.74
CA LYS A 84 15.48 -23.26 12.71
C LYS A 84 16.85 -22.80 13.15
N TYR A 85 16.94 -21.71 13.91
CA TYR A 85 18.20 -21.28 14.49
C TYR A 85 18.72 -22.29 15.51
N ALA A 86 17.84 -22.81 16.37
CA ALA A 86 18.19 -23.83 17.34
C ALA A 86 18.65 -25.14 16.67
N GLU A 87 17.91 -25.63 15.68
CA GLU A 87 18.26 -26.83 14.91
C GLU A 87 19.60 -26.66 14.18
N ALA A 88 19.84 -25.51 13.56
CA ALA A 88 21.11 -25.22 12.90
C ALA A 88 22.30 -25.20 13.88
N ILE A 89 22.09 -24.72 15.10
CA ILE A 89 23.11 -24.74 16.16
C ILE A 89 23.38 -26.19 16.60
N GLU A 90 22.33 -26.98 16.82
CA GLU A 90 22.44 -28.39 17.22
C GLU A 90 23.13 -29.24 16.13
N ASP A 91 22.79 -29.03 14.86
CA ASP A 91 23.43 -29.68 13.73
C ASP A 91 24.93 -29.35 13.63
N GLU A 92 25.32 -28.11 13.93
CA GLU A 92 26.73 -27.70 13.98
C GLU A 92 27.48 -28.42 15.13
N TYR A 93 26.86 -28.53 16.30
CA TYR A 93 27.41 -29.31 17.42
C TYR A 93 27.52 -30.80 17.09
N ALA A 94 26.48 -31.40 16.50
CA ALA A 94 26.47 -32.80 16.09
C ALA A 94 27.51 -33.09 14.99
N LYS A 95 27.69 -32.17 14.03
CA LYS A 95 28.74 -32.26 13.00
C LYS A 95 30.14 -32.24 13.60
N ARG A 96 30.32 -31.54 14.73
CA ARG A 96 31.61 -31.37 15.41
C ARG A 96 31.90 -32.48 16.43
N GLU A 97 30.90 -33.01 17.13
CA GLU A 97 31.04 -34.11 18.11
C GLU A 97 30.81 -35.52 17.51
N GLY A 98 30.12 -35.64 16.38
CA GLY A 98 29.81 -36.92 15.72
C GLY A 98 30.91 -37.46 14.80
N GLY A 99 32.16 -36.97 14.94
CA GLY A 99 33.33 -37.46 14.21
C GLY A 99 34.13 -38.47 15.02
N ALA A 100 33.56 -39.65 15.27
CA ALA A 100 34.26 -40.86 15.71
C ALA A 100 33.77 -42.07 14.92
#